data_AF-A0A3N5HR98-F1
#
_entry.id   AF-A0A3N5HR98-F1
#
_cell.length_a   1.000
_cell.length_b   1.000
_cell.length_c   1.000
_cell.angle_alpha   90.00
_cell.angle_beta   90.00
_cell.angle_gamma   90.00
#
_symmetry.space_group_name_H-M   'P 1'
#
loop_
_entity.id
_entity.type
_entity.pdbx_description
1 polymer ?
#
loop_
_entity_poly.entity_id
_entity_poly.type
_entity_poly.pdbx_seq_one_letter_code
_entity_poly.pdbx_strand_id
1 'polypeptide(L)'
;MFAREDNNVYYWYYATQVLHHFGDEPWRQWNDVMREELPAMQVKEGREAGSWAPQRDRWASVSGGRLMMTCFSIYCLEVYYRHMPLYQAGQKEERVSGR
;
A
#
# COMPACT_ATOMS: atom_id res chain seq x y z
N MET A 1 8.82 10.76 -8.20
CA MET A 1 7.41 11.11 -8.50
C MET A 1 6.98 10.24 -9.67
N PHE A 2 5.92 9.45 -9.51
CA PHE A 2 5.48 8.31 -10.35
C PHE A 2 5.73 8.50 -11.86
N ALA A 3 6.89 8.05 -12.35
CA ALA A 3 7.13 7.97 -13.78
C ALA A 3 6.32 6.77 -14.29
N ARG A 4 5.25 7.06 -15.03
CA ARG A 4 4.31 6.11 -15.66
C ARG A 4 4.97 5.07 -16.59
N GLU A 5 6.29 5.08 -16.73
CA GLU A 5 7.02 4.28 -17.70
C GLU A 5 7.67 3.03 -17.10
N ASP A 6 7.83 2.96 -15.76
CA ASP A 6 8.40 1.81 -15.07
C ASP A 6 7.65 1.54 -13.75
N ASN A 7 6.40 1.11 -13.86
CA ASN A 7 5.67 0.67 -12.67
C ASN A 7 6.35 -0.59 -12.11
N ASN A 8 6.50 -0.65 -10.79
CA ASN A 8 7.06 -1.81 -10.11
C ASN A 8 6.28 -2.03 -8.81
N VAL A 9 5.15 -2.70 -8.93
CA VAL A 9 4.22 -3.02 -7.84
C VAL A 9 4.87 -3.87 -6.76
N TYR A 10 5.86 -4.68 -7.14
CA TYR A 10 6.67 -5.44 -6.20
C TYR A 10 7.53 -4.51 -5.33
N TYR A 11 8.21 -3.55 -5.96
CA TYR A 11 8.94 -2.50 -5.22
C TYR A 11 8.00 -1.68 -4.34
N TRP A 12 6.85 -1.25 -4.86
CA TRP A 12 5.88 -0.47 -4.09
C TRP A 12 5.44 -1.18 -2.82
N TYR A 13 5.20 -2.49 -2.90
CA TYR A 13 4.85 -3.27 -1.73
C TYR A 13 5.95 -3.24 -0.67
N TYR A 14 7.20 -3.57 -1.03
CA TYR A 14 8.29 -3.58 -0.05
C TYR A 14 8.65 -2.19 0.47
N ALA A 15 8.62 -1.17 -0.39
CA ALA A 15 8.81 0.22 0.02
C ALA A 15 7.72 0.64 1.02
N THR A 16 6.46 0.27 0.77
CA THR A 16 5.34 0.53 1.69
C THR A 16 5.59 -0.10 3.06
N GLN A 17 6.05 -1.36 3.12
CA GLN A 17 6.34 -2.03 4.39
C GLN A 17 7.48 -1.34 5.16
N VAL A 18 8.58 -1.05 4.47
CA VAL A 18 9.77 -0.41 5.08
C VAL A 18 9.44 1.00 5.57
N LEU A 19 8.78 1.81 4.75
CA LEU A 19 8.45 3.19 5.09
C LEU A 19 7.39 3.25 6.19
N HIS A 20 6.39 2.38 6.16
CA HIS A 20 5.42 2.29 7.26
C HIS A 20 6.10 1.92 8.58
N HIS A 21 7.05 0.99 8.56
CA HIS A 21 7.80 0.62 9.76
C HIS A 21 8.74 1.74 10.25
N PHE A 22 9.38 2.45 9.32
CA PHE A 22 10.24 3.59 9.64
C PHE A 22 9.44 4.76 10.22
N GLY A 23 8.26 5.04 9.67
CA GLY A 23 7.37 6.09 10.13
C GLY A 23 7.78 7.50 9.68
N ASP A 24 7.35 8.49 10.45
CA ASP A 24 7.66 9.92 10.29
C ASP A 24 7.37 10.50 8.88
N GLU A 25 8.21 11.44 8.45
CA GLU A 25 8.05 12.20 7.21
C GLU A 25 8.15 11.32 5.95
N PRO A 26 9.09 10.36 5.82
CA PRO A 26 9.14 9.49 4.65
C PRO A 26 7.88 8.65 4.47
N TRP A 27 7.29 8.19 5.58
CA TRP A 27 6.01 7.50 5.54
C TRP A 27 4.89 8.40 5.03
N ARG A 28 4.75 9.63 5.58
CA ARG A 28 3.71 10.57 5.14
C ARG A 28 3.79 10.85 3.64
N GLN A 29 4.98 11.20 3.16
CA GLN A 29 5.19 11.53 1.74
C GLN A 29 4.85 10.35 0.82
N TRP A 30 5.27 9.14 1.18
CA TRP A 30 4.95 7.94 0.41
C TRP A 30 3.45 7.63 0.44
N ASN A 31 2.88 7.67 1.63
CA ASN A 31 1.51 7.29 1.90
C ASN A 31 0.51 8.22 1.22
N ASP A 32 0.76 9.53 1.25
CA ASP A 32 -0.10 10.54 0.65
C ASP A 32 -0.24 10.32 -0.86
N VAL A 33 0.82 9.87 -1.52
CA VAL A 33 0.70 9.55 -2.95
C VAL A 33 0.07 8.18 -3.18
N MET A 34 0.49 7.14 -2.44
CA MET A 34 -0.01 5.78 -2.66
C MET A 34 -1.52 5.65 -2.39
N ARG A 35 -2.04 6.36 -1.39
CA ARG A 35 -3.47 6.34 -1.04
C ARG A 35 -4.35 7.03 -2.08
N GLU A 36 -3.79 7.89 -2.92
CA GLU A 36 -4.51 8.63 -3.97
C GLU A 36 -4.34 7.94 -5.33
N GLU A 37 -3.10 7.67 -5.72
CA GLU A 37 -2.77 7.15 -7.05
C GLU A 37 -3.22 5.70 -7.24
N LEU A 38 -3.04 4.82 -6.24
CA LEU A 38 -3.47 3.42 -6.41
C LEU A 38 -4.99 3.33 -6.64
N PRO A 39 -5.87 3.95 -5.83
CA PRO A 39 -7.30 3.93 -6.13
C PRO A 39 -7.67 4.60 -7.46
N ALA A 40 -6.93 5.64 -7.89
CA ALA A 40 -7.15 6.29 -9.18
C ALA A 40 -6.83 5.37 -10.37
N MET A 41 -5.82 4.50 -10.23
CA MET A 41 -5.45 3.51 -11.26
C MET A 41 -6.35 2.27 -11.32
N GLN A 42 -7.24 2.07 -10.34
CA GLN A 42 -8.12 0.91 -10.30
C GLN A 42 -9.14 0.97 -11.44
N VAL A 43 -9.35 -0.15 -12.12
CA VAL A 43 -10.40 -0.28 -13.14
C VAL A 43 -11.77 -0.06 -12.49
N LYS A 44 -12.56 0.88 -13.02
CA LYS A 44 -13.84 1.29 -12.41
C LYS A 44 -15.06 0.58 -13.00
N GLU A 45 -14.94 0.02 -14.20
CA GLU A 45 -16.08 -0.49 -14.97
C GLU A 45 -15.75 -1.81 -15.68
N GLY A 46 -16.81 -2.52 -16.07
CA GLY A 46 -16.73 -3.76 -16.82
C GLY A 46 -16.30 -4.97 -15.99
N ARG A 47 -15.91 -6.05 -16.68
CA ARG A 47 -15.60 -7.36 -16.09
C ARG A 47 -14.44 -7.32 -15.09
N GLU A 48 -13.52 -6.38 -15.27
CA GLU A 48 -12.30 -6.27 -14.48
C GLU A 48 -12.39 -5.16 -13.41
N ALA A 49 -13.59 -4.61 -13.16
CA ALA A 49 -13.81 -3.58 -12.16
C ALA A 49 -13.29 -4.00 -10.78
N GLY A 50 -12.62 -3.07 -10.08
CA GLY A 50 -11.97 -3.33 -8.79
C GLY A 50 -10.53 -3.84 -8.88
N SER A 51 -10.06 -4.24 -10.06
CA SER A 51 -8.69 -4.73 -10.27
C SER A 51 -7.74 -3.65 -10.77
N TRP A 52 -6.45 -4.00 -10.87
CA TRP A 52 -5.43 -3.17 -11.52
C TRP A 52 -4.87 -3.88 -12.76
N ALA A 53 -4.86 -3.19 -13.90
CA ALA A 53 -4.30 -3.74 -15.12
C ALA A 53 -2.76 -3.91 -14.97
N PRO A 54 -2.16 -4.97 -15.55
CA PRO A 54 -0.71 -5.23 -15.46
C PRO A 54 0.14 -4.26 -16.33
N GLN A 55 -0.39 -3.08 -16.66
CA GLN A 55 0.19 -2.20 -17.66
C GLN A 55 1.51 -1.58 -17.18
N ARG A 56 2.57 -1.84 -17.94
CA ARG A 56 3.91 -1.29 -17.78
C ARG A 56 4.59 -1.68 -16.45
N ASP A 57 4.17 -2.79 -15.84
CA ASP A 57 4.86 -3.38 -14.69
C ASP A 57 5.82 -4.49 -15.12
N ARG A 58 7.09 -4.38 -14.74
CA ARG A 58 8.16 -5.31 -15.17
C ARG A 58 7.90 -6.78 -14.79
N TRP A 59 7.18 -7.04 -13.70
CA TRP A 59 6.95 -8.40 -13.20
C TRP A 59 5.55 -8.93 -13.53
N ALA A 60 4.54 -8.05 -13.50
CA ALA A 60 3.18 -8.39 -13.86
C ALA A 60 3.02 -8.58 -15.37
N SER A 61 3.82 -7.90 -16.20
CA SER A 61 3.77 -8.07 -17.67
C SER A 61 4.38 -9.40 -18.14
N VAL A 62 5.32 -9.98 -17.38
CA VAL A 62 6.05 -11.20 -17.78
C VAL A 62 5.38 -12.47 -17.24
N SER A 63 4.91 -12.47 -15.99
CA SER A 63 4.40 -13.71 -15.36
C SER A 63 3.23 -13.51 -14.39
N GLY A 64 3.15 -12.38 -13.69
CA GLY A 64 2.17 -12.21 -12.61
C GLY A 64 0.76 -11.81 -13.04
N GLY A 65 0.65 -11.12 -14.19
CA GLY A 65 -0.61 -10.63 -14.72
C GLY A 65 -1.42 -9.73 -13.78
N ARG A 66 -2.71 -9.63 -14.05
CA ARG A 66 -3.67 -8.81 -13.30
C ARG A 66 -3.78 -9.22 -11.83
N LEU A 67 -3.70 -10.52 -11.55
CA LEU A 67 -3.83 -11.05 -10.18
C LEU A 67 -2.71 -10.49 -9.29
N MET A 68 -1.45 -10.62 -9.73
CA MET A 68 -0.30 -10.08 -9.00
C MET A 68 -0.45 -8.57 -8.77
N MET A 69 -0.77 -7.83 -9.83
CA MET A 69 -0.94 -6.37 -9.75
C MET A 69 -2.01 -5.98 -8.73
N THR A 70 -3.13 -6.70 -8.73
CA THR A 70 -4.27 -6.44 -7.83
C THR A 70 -3.91 -6.77 -6.38
N CYS A 71 -3.32 -7.95 -6.12
CA CYS A 71 -2.90 -8.35 -4.78
C CYS A 71 -1.92 -7.34 -4.16
N PHE A 72 -0.87 -6.96 -4.88
CA PHE A 72 0.13 -6.03 -4.34
C PHE A 72 -0.40 -4.60 -4.18
N SER A 73 -1.31 -4.15 -5.05
CA SER A 73 -1.97 -2.85 -4.90
C SER A 73 -2.85 -2.82 -3.64
N ILE A 74 -3.66 -3.86 -3.43
CA ILE A 74 -4.46 -4.02 -2.21
C ILE A 74 -3.54 -4.05 -0.98
N TYR A 75 -2.44 -4.78 -1.04
CA TYR A 75 -1.50 -4.87 0.05
C TYR A 75 -0.89 -3.53 0.46
N CYS A 76 -0.62 -2.64 -0.50
CA CYS A 76 -0.17 -1.30 -0.18
C CYS A 76 -1.24 -0.50 0.57
N LEU A 77 -2.52 -0.64 0.19
CA LEU A 77 -3.65 0.06 0.80
C LEU A 77 -4.03 -0.51 2.18
N GLU A 78 -3.79 -1.79 2.42
CA GLU A 78 -4.12 -2.46 3.68
C GLU A 78 -3.08 -2.26 4.79
N VAL A 79 -1.97 -1.58 4.50
CA VAL A 79 -0.85 -1.46 5.44
C VAL A 79 -1.25 -0.90 6.81
N TYR A 80 -2.22 0.02 6.86
CA TYR A 80 -2.75 0.59 8.11
C TYR A 80 -3.44 -0.44 9.02
N TYR A 81 -4.11 -1.41 8.41
CA TYR A 81 -4.93 -2.38 9.13
C TYR A 81 -4.09 -3.57 9.58
N ARG A 82 -3.07 -3.95 8.80
CA ARG A 82 -2.23 -5.10 9.10
C ARG A 82 -1.22 -4.85 10.21
N HIS A 83 -0.79 -3.60 10.37
CA HIS A 83 0.13 -3.18 11.42
C HIS A 83 -0.58 -2.40 12.54
N MET A 84 -1.91 -2.51 12.62
CA MET A 84 -2.67 -1.90 13.70
C MET A 84 -2.10 -2.41 15.02
N PRO A 85 -1.65 -1.53 15.92
CA PRO A 85 -1.04 -1.96 17.17
C PRO A 85 -2.15 -2.50 18.08
N LEU A 86 -2.42 -3.80 17.97
CA LEU A 86 -3.31 -4.54 18.86
C LEU A 86 -2.93 -4.36 20.35
N TYR A 87 -1.70 -3.90 20.63
CA TYR A 87 -1.16 -3.68 21.97
C TYR A 87 -1.17 -2.22 22.47
N GLN A 88 -1.58 -1.23 21.66
CA GLN A 88 -1.61 0.17 22.13
C GLN A 88 -2.84 0.52 22.98
N ALA A 89 -3.89 -0.31 22.94
CA ALA A 89 -5.08 -0.11 23.77
C ALA A 89 -4.81 -0.28 25.27
N GLY A 90 -3.80 -1.07 25.67
CA GLY A 90 -3.47 -1.32 27.09
C GLY A 90 -2.48 -0.34 27.73
N GLN A 91 -1.67 0.38 26.94
CA GLN A 91 -0.59 1.23 27.49
C GLN A 91 -1.04 2.63 27.94
N LYS A 92 -2.27 3.04 27.59
CA LYS A 92 -2.82 4.34 28.03
C LYS A 92 -3.47 4.30 29.41
N GLU A 93 -3.94 3.15 29.89
CA GLU A 93 -4.61 3.04 31.20
C GLU A 93 -3.64 3.04 32.38
N GLU A 94 -2.44 2.43 32.26
CA GLU A 94 -1.47 2.40 33.36
C GLU A 94 -0.85 3.77 33.68
N ARG A 95 -0.77 4.69 32.72
CA ARG A 95 -0.18 6.03 32.96
C ARG A 95 -1.12 7.01 33.68
N VAL A 96 -2.41 6.70 33.79
CA VAL A 96 -3.41 7.59 34.42
C VAL A 96 -3.67 7.19 35.88
N SER A 97 -3.42 5.93 36.27
CA SER A 97 -3.66 5.44 37.64
C SER A 97 -2.49 5.64 38.62
N GLY A 98 -1.38 6.23 38.18
CA GLY A 98 -0.16 6.44 39.00
C GLY A 98 -0.03 7.82 39.65
N ARG A 99 -1.13 8.42 40.13
CA ARG A 99 -1.11 9.62 40.99
C ARG A 99 -1.81 9.35 42.31
#